data_AF-A0A6C2YLL8-F1
#
_entry.id   AF-A0A6C2YLL8-F1
#
_cell.length_a   1.000
_cell.length_b   1.000
_cell.length_c   1.000
_cell.angle_alpha   90.00
_cell.angle_beta   90.00
_cell.angle_gamma   90.00
#
_symmetry.space_group_name_H-M   'P 1'
#
loop_
_entity.id
_entity.type
_entity.pdbx_description
1 polymer ?
#
loop_
_entity_poly.entity_id
_entity_poly.type
_entity_poly.pdbx_seq_one_letter_code
_entity_poly.pdbx_strand_id
1 'polypeptide(L)'
;MRASIVRLIAGREMRDLLRDRRTLFLVFGMPILLYPIFFGISIFLARSLGEQVTIIGVVGSEFLPPEWDRREPEPVSVLVGGLGQAERQRQSPDYPTIAFLLESRDQDNMLDLEATRTFRLAKLTSDDVAPLDAREVDVIVVIPETLQADLLAFRKPTIRVLGRPGDDVSKIGIRRVVGSLNDWALAIREIRFQRKGLPADFDDVLVIDDPIENRPALERTVEELRDSLVKFLPFLIIMWTMAGALHPAIDLTAGEKERGTMETLLISPAERLEIVAGKFLATCLFSYVSAVVNVVALAAGMMVLSLFLPNTLLSVPGLMWSLLFAVPLAMLFAAVSISLGTYARSTKEGQYYLIPLFMVTMPLAFYAMTPGMMLTWSNSLIPITGISLLLQSLMSPVPGPMPWGFFVPVTLSLAVSIALSLFWAVRQFRQESVLFREAEQFNLFAWIRQKLQDR
;
A
#
# COMPACT_ATOMS: atom_id res chain seq x y z
N MET A 1 -6.25 42.92 17.31
CA MET A 1 -6.60 41.49 17.45
C MET A 1 -6.28 40.98 18.84
N ARG A 2 -7.31 40.82 19.67
CA ARG A 2 -7.23 40.39 21.07
C ARG A 2 -7.26 38.87 21.14
N ALA A 3 -6.16 38.25 21.58
CA ALA A 3 -6.03 36.79 21.66
C ALA A 3 -7.10 36.14 22.58
N SER A 4 -7.55 36.86 23.62
CA SER A 4 -8.62 36.41 24.52
C SER A 4 -9.94 36.17 23.79
N ILE A 5 -10.33 37.07 22.88
CA ILE A 5 -11.57 36.95 22.10
C ILE A 5 -11.46 35.82 21.09
N VAL A 6 -10.34 35.73 20.37
CA VAL A 6 -10.09 34.63 19.42
C VAL A 6 -10.20 33.27 20.10
N ARG A 7 -9.58 33.13 21.28
CA ARG A 7 -9.65 31.89 22.07
C ARG A 7 -11.08 31.59 22.56
N LEU A 8 -11.83 32.61 22.95
CA LEU A 8 -13.21 32.47 23.40
C LEU A 8 -14.13 32.00 22.26
N ILE A 9 -13.99 32.60 21.07
CA ILE A 9 -14.70 32.18 19.85
C ILE A 9 -14.30 30.74 19.52
N ALA A 10 -13.00 30.45 19.38
CA ALA A 10 -12.54 29.10 19.04
C ALA A 10 -13.02 28.04 20.04
N GLY A 11 -13.05 28.36 21.34
CA GLY A 11 -13.56 27.47 22.38
C GLY A 11 -15.09 27.30 22.37
N ARG A 12 -15.85 28.28 21.88
CA ARG A 12 -17.28 28.11 21.57
C ARG A 12 -17.44 27.17 20.38
N GLU A 13 -16.80 27.49 19.25
CA GLU A 13 -16.94 26.72 18.01
C GLU A 13 -16.54 25.26 18.20
N MET A 14 -15.43 25.00 18.90
CA MET A 14 -14.99 23.64 19.21
C MET A 14 -16.04 22.87 20.03
N ARG A 15 -16.70 23.50 21.01
CA ARG A 15 -17.75 22.84 21.79
C ARG A 15 -18.97 22.52 20.94
N ASP A 16 -19.31 23.38 20.00
CA ASP A 16 -20.44 23.14 19.08
C ASP A 16 -20.10 21.99 18.11
N LEU A 17 -18.87 21.92 17.59
CA LEU A 17 -18.38 20.80 16.77
C LEU A 17 -18.37 19.46 17.53
N LEU A 18 -17.91 19.46 18.79
CA LEU A 18 -17.86 18.26 19.62
C LEU A 18 -19.26 17.71 20.00
N ARG A 19 -20.33 18.48 19.77
CA ARG A 19 -21.71 18.01 19.99
C ARG A 19 -22.29 17.28 18.78
N ASP A 20 -21.72 17.48 17.58
CA ASP A 20 -22.17 16.81 16.38
C ASP A 20 -21.61 15.39 16.27
N ARG A 21 -22.38 14.42 16.77
CA ARG A 21 -22.03 12.99 16.73
C ARG A 21 -21.79 12.46 15.32
N ARG A 22 -22.47 13.02 14.31
CA ARG A 22 -22.33 12.56 12.92
C ARG A 22 -20.96 12.95 12.40
N THR A 23 -20.57 14.20 12.60
CA THR A 23 -19.26 14.71 12.21
C THR A 23 -18.14 14.03 13.01
N LEU A 24 -18.34 13.82 14.32
CA LEU A 24 -17.39 13.05 15.14
C LEU A 24 -17.19 11.62 14.64
N PHE A 25 -18.28 10.91 14.33
CA PHE A 25 -18.21 9.54 13.83
C PHE A 25 -17.51 9.48 12.47
N LEU A 26 -17.86 10.38 11.55
CA LEU A 26 -17.26 10.42 10.21
C LEU A 26 -15.77 10.75 10.26
N VAL A 27 -15.37 11.73 11.06
CA VAL A 27 -13.99 12.23 11.09
C VAL A 27 -13.09 11.37 11.96
N PHE A 28 -13.54 10.96 13.15
CA PHE A 28 -12.71 10.20 14.10
C PHE A 28 -13.01 8.71 14.08
N GLY A 29 -14.27 8.32 13.94
CA GLY A 29 -14.69 6.91 13.96
C GLY A 29 -14.30 6.14 12.70
N MET A 30 -14.46 6.74 11.51
CA MET A 30 -14.19 6.05 10.25
C MET A 30 -12.71 5.65 10.07
N PRO A 31 -11.69 6.49 10.35
CA PRO A 31 -10.29 6.05 10.29
C PRO A 31 -10.02 4.85 11.20
N ILE A 32 -10.53 4.90 12.44
CA ILE A 32 -10.36 3.83 13.44
C ILE A 32 -10.97 2.51 12.94
N LEU A 33 -12.06 2.57 12.19
CA LEU A 33 -12.71 1.38 11.61
C LEU A 33 -12.04 0.94 10.29
N LEU A 34 -11.57 1.88 9.48
CA LEU A 34 -11.01 1.60 8.16
C LEU A 34 -9.63 0.94 8.25
N TYR A 35 -8.74 1.38 9.15
CA TYR A 35 -7.39 0.80 9.24
C TYR A 35 -7.38 -0.69 9.60
N PRO A 36 -8.13 -1.17 10.62
CA PRO A 36 -8.22 -2.59 10.91
C PRO A 36 -8.74 -3.41 9.73
N ILE A 37 -9.71 -2.87 8.98
CA ILE A 37 -10.22 -3.53 7.76
C ILE A 37 -9.12 -3.60 6.70
N PHE A 38 -8.46 -2.47 6.45
CA PHE A 38 -7.39 -2.39 5.45
C PHE A 38 -6.23 -3.34 5.80
N PHE A 39 -5.72 -3.30 7.03
CA PHE A 39 -4.66 -4.19 7.49
C PHE A 39 -5.11 -5.66 7.57
N GLY A 40 -6.35 -5.92 7.98
CA GLY A 40 -6.93 -7.26 7.97
C GLY A 40 -6.99 -7.85 6.57
N ILE A 41 -7.40 -7.07 5.57
CA ILE A 41 -7.36 -7.45 4.16
C ILE A 41 -5.91 -7.68 3.70
N SER A 42 -4.96 -6.82 4.10
CA SER A 42 -3.55 -7.02 3.78
C SER A 42 -2.98 -8.32 4.34
N ILE A 43 -3.29 -8.66 5.60
CA ILE A 43 -2.89 -9.92 6.23
C ILE A 43 -3.52 -11.10 5.51
N PHE A 44 -4.82 -11.02 5.22
CA PHE A 44 -5.56 -12.05 4.50
C PHE A 44 -4.94 -12.31 3.12
N LEU A 45 -4.63 -11.25 2.38
CA LEU A 45 -3.98 -11.35 1.07
C LEU A 45 -2.58 -11.97 1.19
N ALA A 46 -1.78 -11.53 2.16
CA ALA A 46 -0.44 -12.06 2.40
C ALA A 46 -0.47 -13.57 2.71
N ARG A 47 -1.39 -14.01 3.57
CA ARG A 47 -1.55 -15.43 3.92
C ARG A 47 -2.12 -16.27 2.78
N SER A 48 -3.10 -15.74 2.05
CA SER A 48 -3.74 -16.42 0.91
C SER A 48 -2.72 -16.77 -0.19
N LEU A 49 -1.67 -15.97 -0.37
CA LEU A 49 -0.59 -16.27 -1.31
C LEU A 49 0.40 -17.32 -0.78
N GLY A 50 0.57 -17.43 0.54
CA GLY A 50 1.49 -18.37 1.18
C GLY A 50 0.92 -19.79 1.33
N GLU A 51 -0.34 -19.94 1.71
CA GLU A 51 -0.90 -21.21 2.19
C GLU A 51 -1.57 -22.11 1.12
N GLN A 52 -1.55 -21.73 -0.16
CA GLN A 52 -2.17 -22.58 -1.18
C GLN A 52 -1.37 -23.87 -1.39
N VAL A 53 -1.95 -25.02 -1.02
CA VAL A 53 -1.43 -26.35 -1.38
C VAL A 53 -1.68 -26.55 -2.87
N THR A 54 -0.61 -26.76 -3.64
CA THR A 54 -0.73 -27.00 -5.10
C THR A 54 -0.89 -28.50 -5.32
N ILE A 55 -1.99 -28.93 -5.95
CA ILE A 55 -2.19 -30.32 -6.36
C ILE A 55 -1.53 -30.51 -7.74
N ILE A 56 -0.52 -31.37 -7.80
CA ILE A 56 0.22 -31.66 -9.02
C ILE A 56 -0.18 -33.04 -9.54
N GLY A 57 -0.71 -33.08 -10.75
CA GLY A 57 -0.85 -34.29 -11.54
C GLY A 57 0.48 -34.67 -12.19
N VAL A 58 0.96 -35.90 -12.00
CA VAL A 58 2.19 -36.38 -12.62
C VAL A 58 1.87 -37.53 -13.54
N VAL A 59 2.24 -37.39 -14.82
CA VAL A 59 2.10 -38.41 -15.87
C VAL A 59 3.50 -38.98 -16.16
N GLY A 60 3.61 -40.31 -16.20
CA GLY A 60 4.88 -40.98 -16.49
C GLY A 60 5.85 -41.01 -15.31
N SER A 61 5.34 -41.09 -14.09
CA SER A 61 6.15 -41.16 -12.85
C SER A 61 7.13 -42.34 -12.83
N GLU A 62 6.82 -43.40 -13.56
CA GLU A 62 7.58 -44.63 -13.75
C GLU A 62 8.84 -44.45 -14.62
N PHE A 63 8.90 -43.40 -15.43
CA PHE A 63 10.05 -43.09 -16.28
C PHE A 63 11.10 -42.22 -15.57
N LEU A 64 10.86 -41.86 -14.31
CA LEU A 64 11.84 -41.14 -13.50
C LEU A 64 13.05 -42.03 -13.19
N PRO A 65 14.26 -41.45 -13.06
CA PRO A 65 15.41 -42.18 -12.55
C PRO A 65 15.09 -42.82 -11.18
N PRO A 66 15.68 -44.00 -10.86
CA PRO A 66 15.47 -44.67 -9.58
C PRO A 66 15.86 -43.78 -8.39
N GLU A 67 15.19 -43.97 -7.26
CA GLU A 67 15.45 -43.20 -6.03
C GLU A 67 16.94 -43.23 -5.70
N TRP A 68 17.53 -42.04 -5.62
CA TRP A 68 18.94 -41.91 -5.28
C TRP A 68 19.13 -42.24 -3.80
N ASP A 69 19.75 -43.39 -3.51
CA ASP A 69 20.05 -43.82 -2.15
C ASP A 69 21.11 -42.88 -1.54
N ARG A 70 20.67 -41.86 -0.79
CA ARG A 70 21.52 -41.06 0.10
C ARG A 70 21.94 -41.91 1.31
N ARG A 71 22.60 -43.06 1.13
CA ARG A 71 23.29 -43.68 2.27
C ARG A 71 24.36 -42.71 2.73
N GLU A 72 24.27 -42.30 3.99
CA GLU A 72 25.32 -41.55 4.66
C GLU A 72 26.66 -42.21 4.34
N PRO A 73 27.69 -41.42 3.98
CA PRO A 73 29.00 -41.99 3.72
C PRO A 73 29.44 -42.74 4.98
N GLU A 74 29.79 -44.03 4.84
CA GLU A 74 30.54 -44.70 5.90
C GLU A 74 31.73 -43.81 6.30
N PRO A 75 32.08 -43.75 7.59
CA PRO A 75 33.01 -42.78 8.14
C PRO A 75 34.45 -43.10 7.69
N VAL A 76 34.74 -42.86 6.42
CA VAL A 76 36.08 -42.92 5.85
C VAL A 76 36.54 -41.48 5.69
N SER A 77 37.26 -41.04 6.73
CA SER A 77 38.12 -39.85 6.81
C SER A 77 37.85 -38.71 5.83
N VAL A 78 37.37 -37.61 6.38
CA VAL A 78 37.06 -36.29 5.78
C VAL A 78 38.15 -35.73 4.83
N LEU A 79 39.39 -36.23 4.87
CA LEU A 79 40.47 -35.86 3.93
C LEU A 79 40.36 -36.47 2.52
N VAL A 80 39.57 -37.53 2.32
CA VAL A 80 39.38 -38.21 1.01
C VAL A 80 37.96 -37.98 0.46
N GLY A 81 37.05 -37.41 1.26
CA GLY A 81 35.62 -37.33 0.97
C GLY A 81 35.25 -36.57 -0.32
N GLY A 82 35.94 -35.47 -0.64
CA GLY A 82 35.64 -34.69 -1.85
C GLY A 82 36.03 -35.41 -3.15
N LEU A 83 37.20 -36.06 -3.17
CA LEU A 83 37.65 -36.83 -4.33
C LEU A 83 36.89 -38.14 -4.46
N GLY A 84 36.65 -38.86 -3.36
CA GLY A 84 35.91 -40.12 -3.36
C GLY A 84 34.42 -39.96 -3.71
N GLN A 85 33.78 -38.85 -3.32
CA GLN A 85 32.41 -38.54 -3.75
C GLN A 85 32.35 -38.16 -5.23
N ALA A 86 33.29 -37.36 -5.73
CA ALA A 86 33.38 -37.02 -7.16
C ALA A 86 33.69 -38.26 -8.02
N GLU A 87 34.54 -39.17 -7.55
CA GLU A 87 34.86 -40.44 -8.24
C GLU A 87 33.63 -41.38 -8.26
N ARG A 88 32.88 -41.48 -7.15
CA ARG A 88 31.62 -42.24 -7.09
C ARG A 88 30.52 -41.60 -7.93
N GLN A 89 30.44 -40.27 -7.98
CA GLN A 89 29.49 -39.54 -8.84
C GLN A 89 29.82 -39.72 -10.33
N ARG A 90 31.10 -39.79 -10.69
CA ARG A 90 31.55 -40.15 -12.05
C ARG A 90 31.20 -41.59 -12.44
N GLN A 91 31.27 -42.52 -11.49
CA GLN A 91 31.06 -43.95 -11.73
C GLN A 91 29.61 -44.42 -11.54
N SER A 92 28.73 -43.60 -10.95
CA SER A 92 27.32 -43.95 -10.79
C SER A 92 26.60 -43.92 -12.15
N PRO A 93 25.92 -45.00 -12.56
CA PRO A 93 25.25 -45.07 -13.87
C PRO A 93 24.06 -44.12 -13.98
N ASP A 94 23.34 -43.86 -12.89
CA ASP A 94 22.04 -43.19 -12.92
C ASP A 94 22.08 -41.72 -12.47
N TYR A 95 21.09 -40.93 -12.91
CA TYR A 95 20.87 -39.56 -12.44
C TYR A 95 19.94 -39.55 -11.22
N PRO A 96 20.01 -38.54 -10.33
CA PRO A 96 19.13 -38.43 -9.18
C PRO A 96 17.68 -38.12 -9.59
N THR A 97 16.71 -38.66 -8.85
CA THR A 97 15.29 -38.29 -8.94
C THR A 97 15.06 -36.86 -8.42
N ILE A 98 13.95 -36.25 -8.83
CA ILE A 98 13.56 -34.91 -8.39
C ILE A 98 12.95 -34.91 -6.97
N ALA A 99 13.49 -34.08 -6.07
CA ALA A 99 13.25 -34.16 -4.62
C ALA A 99 11.79 -33.93 -4.19
N PHE A 100 11.06 -33.01 -4.82
CA PHE A 100 9.67 -32.74 -4.45
C PHE A 100 8.70 -33.88 -4.82
N LEU A 101 9.10 -34.81 -5.70
CA LEU A 101 8.34 -36.03 -5.99
C LEU A 101 8.60 -37.14 -4.95
N LEU A 102 9.62 -36.98 -4.09
CA LEU A 102 9.97 -37.92 -3.02
C LEU A 102 9.33 -37.52 -1.67
N GLU A 103 9.19 -36.22 -1.39
CA GLU A 103 8.58 -35.70 -0.15
C GLU A 103 7.13 -36.14 0.07
N SER A 104 6.43 -36.61 -0.96
CA SER A 104 5.07 -37.14 -0.79
C SER A 104 5.04 -38.54 -0.17
N ARG A 105 6.18 -39.20 0.05
CA ARG A 105 6.25 -40.61 0.42
C ARG A 105 6.38 -40.87 1.91
N ASP A 106 6.84 -39.90 2.70
CA ASP A 106 6.99 -40.02 4.16
C ASP A 106 6.16 -38.95 4.87
N GLN A 107 5.03 -39.38 5.47
CA GLN A 107 4.14 -38.52 6.24
C GLN A 107 4.59 -38.26 7.69
N ASP A 108 5.70 -38.84 8.16
CA ASP A 108 5.92 -38.98 9.62
C ASP A 108 7.08 -38.19 10.25
N ASN A 109 7.92 -37.46 9.49
CA ASN A 109 8.98 -36.64 10.10
C ASN A 109 8.76 -35.15 9.87
N MET A 110 8.01 -34.56 10.79
CA MET A 110 7.86 -33.11 10.96
C MET A 110 8.99 -32.61 11.87
N LEU A 111 10.12 -32.16 11.29
CA LEU A 111 11.08 -31.29 11.97
C LEU A 111 11.86 -30.43 10.95
N ASP A 112 11.86 -29.13 11.26
CA ASP A 112 12.68 -28.02 10.77
C ASP A 112 12.43 -27.38 9.39
N LEU A 113 11.58 -26.34 9.43
CA LEU A 113 11.98 -24.94 9.24
C LEU A 113 12.78 -24.58 7.97
N GLU A 114 12.29 -25.00 6.80
CA GLU A 114 12.35 -24.13 5.61
C GLU A 114 10.98 -24.05 4.95
N ALA A 115 10.54 -22.82 4.75
CA ALA A 115 9.20 -22.44 4.40
C ALA A 115 8.73 -23.02 3.02
N THR A 116 7.64 -23.78 3.06
CA THR A 116 6.49 -23.62 2.14
C THR A 116 6.64 -24.12 0.69
N ARG A 117 6.74 -25.44 0.49
CA ARG A 117 6.39 -26.09 -0.80
C ARG A 117 5.51 -27.33 -0.57
N THR A 118 4.33 -27.15 0.02
CA THR A 118 3.39 -28.26 0.21
C THR A 118 2.74 -28.66 -1.12
N PHE A 119 3.29 -29.69 -1.77
CA PHE A 119 2.71 -30.29 -2.96
C PHE A 119 1.86 -31.50 -2.58
N ARG A 120 0.68 -31.63 -3.18
CA ARG A 120 -0.08 -32.88 -3.13
C ARG A 120 -0.01 -33.55 -4.50
N LEU A 121 0.57 -34.75 -4.55
CA LEU A 121 0.74 -35.47 -5.80
C LEU A 121 -0.49 -36.32 -6.12
N ALA A 122 -0.98 -36.22 -7.35
CA ALA A 122 -1.94 -37.13 -7.95
C ALA A 122 -1.26 -37.84 -9.12
N LYS A 123 -1.20 -39.18 -9.08
CA LYS A 123 -0.68 -39.95 -10.21
C LYS A 123 -1.72 -39.99 -11.32
N LEU A 124 -1.32 -39.63 -12.53
CA LEU A 124 -2.16 -39.64 -13.73
C LEU A 124 -1.64 -40.68 -14.71
N THR A 125 -2.56 -41.43 -15.32
CA THR A 125 -2.26 -42.53 -16.26
C THR A 125 -2.15 -42.08 -17.72
N SER A 126 -2.66 -40.90 -18.07
CA SER A 126 -2.64 -40.34 -19.43
C SER A 126 -2.33 -38.84 -19.41
N ASP A 127 -1.89 -38.29 -20.55
CA ASP A 127 -1.64 -36.87 -20.77
C ASP A 127 -2.94 -36.04 -20.98
N ASP A 128 -4.07 -36.61 -20.59
CA ASP A 128 -5.38 -35.98 -20.70
C ASP A 128 -5.48 -34.73 -19.83
N VAL A 129 -6.03 -33.67 -20.41
CA VAL A 129 -6.26 -32.38 -19.74
C VAL A 129 -7.54 -32.41 -18.89
N ALA A 130 -8.36 -33.47 -18.99
CA ALA A 130 -9.64 -33.58 -18.29
C ALA A 130 -9.56 -33.38 -16.75
N PRO A 131 -8.56 -33.91 -16.02
CA PRO A 131 -8.39 -33.63 -14.58
C PRO A 131 -8.04 -32.17 -14.28
N LEU A 132 -7.36 -31.50 -15.20
CA LEU A 132 -7.02 -30.07 -15.12
C LEU A 132 -8.27 -29.21 -15.37
N ASP A 133 -9.17 -29.61 -16.25
CA ASP A 133 -10.44 -28.91 -16.48
C ASP A 133 -11.45 -29.15 -15.35
N ALA A 134 -11.43 -30.36 -14.76
CA ALA A 134 -12.30 -30.75 -13.65
C ALA A 134 -11.92 -30.17 -12.28
N ARG A 135 -10.80 -29.42 -12.17
CA ARG A 135 -10.25 -28.88 -10.90
C ARG A 135 -9.79 -29.94 -9.91
N GLU A 136 -9.46 -31.13 -10.38
CA GLU A 136 -8.90 -32.20 -9.54
C GLU A 136 -7.39 -32.02 -9.34
N VAL A 137 -6.72 -31.41 -10.31
CA VAL A 137 -5.31 -31.02 -10.25
C VAL A 137 -5.13 -29.56 -10.71
N ASP A 138 -4.14 -28.87 -10.15
CA ASP A 138 -3.83 -27.48 -10.47
C ASP A 138 -2.78 -27.35 -11.58
N VAL A 139 -1.89 -28.34 -11.68
CA VAL A 139 -0.79 -28.40 -12.66
C VAL A 139 -0.58 -29.85 -13.09
N ILE A 140 -0.36 -30.10 -14.38
CA ILE A 140 0.05 -31.41 -14.88
C ILE A 140 1.50 -31.36 -15.36
N VAL A 141 2.33 -32.29 -14.91
CA VAL A 141 3.70 -32.49 -15.37
C VAL A 141 3.75 -33.78 -16.19
N VAL A 142 4.12 -33.66 -17.46
CA VAL A 142 4.24 -34.79 -18.39
C VAL A 142 5.71 -35.13 -18.58
N ILE A 143 6.09 -36.31 -18.10
CA ILE A 143 7.44 -36.85 -18.20
C ILE A 143 7.51 -37.76 -19.44
N PRO A 144 8.45 -37.52 -20.38
CA PRO A 144 8.58 -38.36 -21.56
C PRO A 144 9.15 -39.74 -21.21
N GLU A 145 8.68 -40.78 -21.90
CA GLU A 145 9.18 -42.16 -21.73
C GLU A 145 10.69 -42.29 -22.00
N THR A 146 11.22 -41.44 -22.90
CA THR A 146 12.63 -41.43 -23.28
C THR A 146 13.53 -40.70 -22.29
N LEU A 147 13.00 -40.17 -21.17
CA LEU A 147 13.73 -39.31 -20.23
C LEU A 147 15.09 -39.92 -19.83
N GLN A 148 15.11 -41.14 -19.29
CA GLN A 148 16.36 -41.76 -18.84
C GLN A 148 17.35 -41.99 -19.99
N ALA A 149 16.87 -42.54 -21.11
CA ALA A 149 17.70 -42.81 -22.29
C ALA A 149 18.32 -41.53 -22.85
N ASP A 150 17.54 -40.45 -22.92
CA ASP A 150 18.00 -39.15 -23.39
C ASP A 150 18.96 -38.49 -22.39
N LEU A 151 18.74 -38.64 -21.07
CA LEU A 151 19.65 -38.15 -20.04
C LEU A 151 21.02 -38.86 -20.12
N LEU A 152 21.03 -40.18 -20.30
CA LEU A 152 22.24 -40.98 -20.46
C LEU A 152 22.98 -40.67 -21.76
N ALA A 153 22.25 -40.42 -22.85
CA ALA A 153 22.80 -40.02 -24.15
C ALA A 153 23.23 -38.54 -24.23
N PHE A 154 23.22 -37.80 -23.11
CA PHE A 154 23.49 -36.35 -23.05
C PHE A 154 22.57 -35.50 -23.95
N ARG A 155 21.38 -35.99 -24.30
CA ARG A 155 20.35 -35.25 -25.02
C ARG A 155 19.56 -34.35 -24.06
N LYS A 156 18.73 -33.46 -24.61
CA LYS A 156 17.88 -32.52 -23.86
C LYS A 156 16.42 -32.99 -23.93
N PRO A 157 15.92 -33.76 -22.95
CA PRO A 157 14.52 -34.16 -22.91
C PRO A 157 13.62 -32.95 -22.60
N THR A 158 12.43 -32.91 -23.19
CA THR A 158 11.45 -31.82 -22.97
C THR A 158 10.38 -32.29 -22.00
N ILE A 159 10.33 -31.70 -20.80
CA ILE A 159 9.24 -31.91 -19.84
C ILE A 159 8.16 -30.85 -20.10
N ARG A 160 6.92 -31.29 -20.30
CA ARG A 160 5.79 -30.38 -20.54
C ARG A 160 5.08 -30.12 -19.23
N VAL A 161 4.91 -28.85 -18.88
CA VAL A 161 4.10 -28.41 -17.74
C VAL A 161 2.84 -27.76 -18.28
N LEU A 162 1.69 -28.32 -17.94
CA LEU A 162 0.38 -27.84 -18.37
C LEU A 162 -0.31 -27.18 -17.17
N GLY A 163 -0.95 -26.05 -17.42
CA GLY A 163 -1.79 -25.37 -16.45
C GLY A 163 -2.99 -24.72 -17.12
N ARG A 164 -3.97 -24.32 -16.31
CA ARG A 164 -5.24 -23.78 -16.79
C ARG A 164 -5.05 -22.32 -17.26
N PRO A 165 -5.37 -22.00 -18.52
CA PRO A 165 -5.30 -20.62 -19.00
C PRO A 165 -6.19 -19.69 -18.18
N GLY A 166 -5.64 -18.56 -17.73
CA GLY A 166 -6.39 -17.54 -16.97
C GLY A 166 -6.60 -17.82 -15.49
N ASP A 167 -6.16 -18.97 -14.97
CA ASP A 167 -6.32 -19.33 -13.54
C ASP A 167 -5.09 -18.96 -12.71
N ASP A 168 -5.28 -18.16 -11.67
CA ASP A 168 -4.18 -17.68 -10.84
C ASP A 168 -3.59 -18.77 -9.95
N VAL A 169 -4.40 -19.75 -9.52
CA VAL A 169 -3.93 -20.91 -8.73
C VAL A 169 -2.98 -21.76 -9.58
N SER A 170 -3.38 -22.05 -10.82
CA SER A 170 -2.56 -22.83 -11.75
C SER A 170 -1.27 -22.09 -12.15
N LYS A 171 -1.31 -20.76 -12.34
CA LYS A 171 -0.11 -19.94 -12.58
C LYS A 171 0.88 -19.98 -11.42
N ILE A 172 0.40 -19.89 -10.17
CA ILE A 172 1.24 -20.00 -8.98
C ILE A 172 1.84 -21.40 -8.89
N GLY A 173 1.04 -22.44 -9.12
CA GLY A 173 1.49 -23.82 -9.18
C GLY A 173 2.59 -24.04 -10.22
N ILE A 174 2.38 -23.58 -11.46
CA ILE A 174 3.38 -23.70 -12.55
C ILE A 174 4.70 -23.06 -12.12
N ARG A 175 4.68 -21.84 -11.56
CA ARG A 175 5.91 -21.17 -11.11
C ARG A 175 6.67 -22.00 -10.08
N ARG A 176 5.97 -22.63 -9.13
CA ARG A 176 6.57 -23.50 -8.11
C ARG A 176 7.14 -24.79 -8.69
N VAL A 177 6.41 -25.43 -9.60
CA VAL A 177 6.86 -26.65 -10.29
C VAL A 177 8.07 -26.37 -11.18
N VAL A 178 8.03 -25.30 -11.97
CA VAL A 178 9.14 -24.89 -12.83
C VAL A 178 10.37 -24.53 -12.00
N GLY A 179 10.20 -23.83 -10.87
CA GLY A 179 11.30 -23.59 -9.92
C GLY A 179 11.98 -24.89 -9.47
N SER A 180 11.18 -25.88 -9.05
CA SER A 180 11.71 -27.17 -8.59
C SER A 180 12.32 -28.01 -9.72
N LEU A 181 11.80 -27.91 -10.96
CA LEU A 181 12.39 -28.51 -12.15
C LEU A 181 13.73 -27.85 -12.52
N ASN A 182 13.87 -26.54 -12.32
CA ASN A 182 15.13 -25.84 -12.53
C ASN A 182 16.18 -26.26 -11.50
N ASP A 183 15.80 -26.37 -10.22
CA ASP A 183 16.68 -26.88 -9.15
C ASP A 183 17.23 -28.28 -9.52
N TRP A 184 16.37 -29.16 -10.04
CA TRP A 184 16.76 -30.49 -10.51
C TRP A 184 17.59 -30.47 -11.79
N ALA A 185 17.28 -29.60 -12.75
CA ALA A 185 18.05 -29.44 -13.97
C ALA A 185 19.48 -28.99 -13.67
N LEU A 186 19.67 -28.11 -12.67
CA LEU A 186 20.99 -27.71 -12.17
C LEU A 186 21.75 -28.90 -11.57
N ALA A 187 21.10 -29.74 -10.77
CA ALA A 187 21.72 -30.97 -10.24
C ALA A 187 22.14 -31.95 -11.34
N ILE A 188 21.32 -32.14 -12.39
CA ILE A 188 21.68 -32.98 -13.55
C ILE A 188 22.86 -32.38 -14.32
N ARG A 189 22.86 -31.06 -14.50
CA ARG A 189 23.93 -30.31 -15.19
C ARG A 189 25.27 -30.54 -14.51
N GLU A 190 25.31 -30.41 -13.18
CA GLU A 190 26.51 -30.68 -12.38
C GLU A 190 27.09 -32.08 -12.65
N ILE A 191 26.22 -33.11 -12.59
CA ILE A 191 26.62 -34.51 -12.86
C ILE A 191 27.14 -34.68 -14.29
N ARG A 192 26.52 -34.01 -15.27
CA ARG A 192 26.96 -34.08 -16.67
C ARG A 192 28.36 -33.50 -16.86
N PHE A 193 28.70 -32.41 -16.19
CA PHE A 193 30.04 -31.84 -16.25
C PHE A 193 31.08 -32.73 -15.59
N GLN A 194 30.78 -33.22 -14.39
CA GLN A 194 31.67 -34.14 -13.69
C GLN A 194 31.96 -35.41 -14.51
N ARG A 195 30.94 -36.00 -15.14
CA ARG A 195 31.08 -37.17 -16.05
C ARG A 195 31.93 -36.89 -17.28
N LYS A 196 31.94 -35.65 -17.77
CA LYS A 196 32.80 -35.19 -18.87
C LYS A 196 34.17 -34.67 -18.40
N GLY A 197 34.47 -34.74 -17.10
CA GLY A 197 35.71 -34.21 -16.52
C GLY A 197 35.80 -32.68 -16.56
N LEU A 198 34.67 -31.99 -16.77
CA LEU A 198 34.58 -30.54 -16.71
C LEU A 198 34.29 -30.08 -15.27
N PRO A 199 34.78 -28.90 -14.87
CA PRO A 199 34.37 -28.27 -13.61
C PRO A 199 32.86 -28.04 -13.53
N ALA A 200 32.33 -28.07 -12.31
CA ALA A 200 30.94 -27.77 -11.94
C ALA A 200 30.41 -26.45 -12.54
N ASP A 201 31.30 -25.46 -12.57
CA ASP A 201 31.10 -24.06 -12.93
C ASP A 201 31.51 -23.75 -14.38
N PHE A 202 31.70 -24.78 -15.23
CA PHE A 202 32.27 -24.60 -16.57
C PHE A 202 31.52 -23.61 -17.47
N ASP A 203 30.19 -23.58 -17.39
CA ASP A 203 29.32 -22.65 -18.13
C ASP A 203 28.78 -21.50 -17.26
N ASP A 204 29.12 -21.45 -15.97
CA ASP A 204 28.89 -20.27 -15.13
C ASP A 204 29.98 -19.22 -15.42
N VAL A 205 29.87 -18.59 -16.59
CA VAL A 205 30.79 -17.52 -17.02
C VAL A 205 30.70 -16.29 -16.10
N LEU A 206 29.54 -16.09 -15.46
CA LEU A 206 29.24 -14.95 -14.60
C LEU A 206 28.37 -15.41 -13.42
N VAL A 207 28.82 -15.14 -12.19
CA VAL A 207 27.97 -15.22 -11.01
C VAL A 207 27.18 -13.92 -10.93
N ILE A 208 25.91 -13.97 -11.32
CA ILE A 208 24.97 -12.86 -11.14
C ILE A 208 24.34 -13.05 -9.76
N ASP A 209 24.91 -12.39 -8.76
CA ASP A 209 24.29 -12.26 -7.45
C ASP A 209 23.19 -11.19 -7.54
N ASP A 210 21.94 -11.63 -7.74
CA ASP A 210 20.76 -10.79 -7.54
C ASP A 210 20.24 -11.02 -6.11
N PRO A 211 20.47 -10.10 -5.16
CA PRO A 211 20.08 -10.25 -3.77
C PRO A 211 18.55 -10.22 -3.56
N ILE A 212 17.76 -9.93 -4.61
CA ILE A 212 16.30 -9.87 -4.59
C ILE A 212 15.73 -11.17 -5.16
N GLU A 213 16.30 -11.71 -6.24
CA GLU A 213 15.84 -12.95 -6.88
C GLU A 213 16.21 -14.22 -6.12
N ASN A 214 17.11 -14.14 -5.12
CA ASN A 214 17.42 -15.25 -4.23
C ASN A 214 16.61 -15.26 -2.93
N ARG A 215 15.78 -14.24 -2.66
CA ARG A 215 14.97 -14.19 -1.42
C ARG A 215 13.76 -15.12 -1.45
N PRO A 216 13.37 -15.72 -0.32
CA PRO A 216 12.13 -16.48 -0.20
C PRO A 216 10.93 -15.70 -0.74
N ALA A 217 9.98 -16.38 -1.40
CA ALA A 217 8.80 -15.74 -1.99
C ALA A 217 8.00 -14.90 -0.97
N LEU A 218 7.92 -15.37 0.28
CA LEU A 218 7.26 -14.66 1.37
C LEU A 218 7.93 -13.30 1.66
N GLU A 219 9.27 -13.23 1.65
CA GLU A 219 9.99 -11.98 1.91
C GLU A 219 9.74 -10.95 0.81
N ARG A 220 9.70 -11.37 -0.45
CA ARG A 220 9.36 -10.48 -1.58
C ARG A 220 7.95 -9.92 -1.46
N THR A 221 6.97 -10.75 -1.12
CA THR A 221 5.59 -10.31 -0.92
C THR A 221 5.49 -9.32 0.24
N VAL A 222 6.19 -9.55 1.35
CA VAL A 222 6.23 -8.63 2.48
C VAL A 222 6.89 -7.30 2.09
N GLU A 223 7.93 -7.33 1.28
CA GLU A 223 8.61 -6.14 0.76
C GLU A 223 7.73 -5.33 -0.21
N GLU A 224 7.03 -6.00 -1.14
CA GLU A 224 6.05 -5.36 -2.04
C GLU A 224 4.87 -4.74 -1.27
N LEU A 225 4.36 -5.42 -0.25
CA LEU A 225 3.33 -4.90 0.65
C LEU A 225 3.85 -3.68 1.41
N ARG A 226 5.06 -3.75 1.98
CA ARG A 226 5.71 -2.63 2.65
C ARG A 226 5.81 -1.41 1.75
N ASP A 227 6.33 -1.59 0.54
CA ASP A 227 6.55 -0.49 -0.41
C ASP A 227 5.22 0.14 -0.86
N SER A 228 4.17 -0.67 -0.98
CA SER A 228 2.81 -0.20 -1.27
C SER A 228 2.21 0.59 -0.08
N LEU A 229 2.40 0.11 1.15
CA LEU A 229 1.95 0.78 2.37
C LEU A 229 2.63 2.13 2.55
N VAL A 230 3.95 2.21 2.39
CA VAL A 230 4.71 3.47 2.51
C VAL A 230 4.18 4.54 1.55
N LYS A 231 3.76 4.16 0.34
CA LYS A 231 3.18 5.08 -0.66
C LYS A 231 1.73 5.47 -0.33
N PHE A 232 0.92 4.54 0.17
CA PHE A 232 -0.52 4.75 0.40
C PHE A 232 -0.84 5.49 1.70
N LEU A 233 -0.01 5.35 2.73
CA LEU A 233 -0.32 5.92 4.05
C LEU A 233 -0.32 7.46 4.10
N PRO A 234 0.65 8.16 3.50
CA PRO A 234 0.60 9.62 3.40
C PRO A 234 -0.64 10.14 2.68
N PHE A 235 -1.12 9.41 1.66
CA PHE A 235 -2.37 9.72 0.98
C PHE A 235 -3.55 9.68 1.97
N LEU A 236 -3.67 8.62 2.78
CA LEU A 236 -4.72 8.55 3.81
C LEU A 236 -4.60 9.68 4.84
N ILE A 237 -3.40 9.99 5.30
CA ILE A 237 -3.17 11.11 6.23
C ILE A 237 -3.68 12.42 5.65
N ILE A 238 -3.38 12.71 4.39
CA ILE A 238 -3.85 13.91 3.70
C ILE A 238 -5.37 13.93 3.60
N MET A 239 -5.97 12.82 3.17
CA MET A 239 -7.42 12.73 3.00
C MET A 239 -8.19 12.87 4.30
N TRP A 240 -7.72 12.26 5.39
CA TRP A 240 -8.37 12.35 6.70
C TRP A 240 -8.15 13.70 7.37
N THR A 241 -7.00 14.34 7.15
CA THR A 241 -6.77 15.72 7.61
C THR A 241 -7.70 16.68 6.89
N MET A 242 -7.87 16.52 5.57
CA MET A 242 -8.83 17.28 4.77
C MET A 242 -10.26 17.07 5.26
N ALA A 243 -10.71 15.81 5.40
CA ALA A 243 -12.05 15.49 5.89
C ALA A 243 -12.33 16.10 7.27
N GLY A 244 -11.31 16.12 8.14
CA GLY A 244 -11.36 16.74 9.46
C GLY A 244 -11.46 18.27 9.43
N ALA A 245 -11.07 18.96 8.36
CA ALA A 245 -11.32 20.39 8.21
C ALA A 245 -12.66 20.69 7.53
N LEU A 246 -13.10 19.78 6.65
CA LEU A 246 -14.15 20.01 5.68
C LEU A 246 -15.52 20.28 6.30
N HIS A 247 -16.01 19.30 7.07
CA HIS A 247 -17.33 19.35 7.68
C HIS A 247 -17.41 20.46 8.73
N PRO A 248 -16.41 20.59 9.65
CA PRO A 248 -16.39 21.70 10.59
C PRO A 248 -16.41 23.06 9.91
N ALA A 249 -15.63 23.29 8.86
CA ALA A 249 -15.62 24.57 8.19
C ALA A 249 -17.00 24.96 7.63
N ILE A 250 -17.71 24.02 7.00
CA ILE A 250 -19.06 24.26 6.47
C ILE A 250 -20.02 24.65 7.58
N ASP A 251 -20.03 23.88 8.67
CA ASP A 251 -20.98 24.10 9.76
C ASP A 251 -20.74 25.44 10.46
N LEU A 252 -19.46 25.81 10.63
CA LEU A 252 -19.06 27.07 11.25
C LEU A 252 -19.26 28.29 10.35
N THR A 253 -19.35 28.15 9.03
CA THR A 253 -19.55 29.28 8.12
C THR A 253 -20.95 29.26 7.50
N ALA A 254 -21.19 28.35 6.57
CA ALA A 254 -22.45 28.28 5.82
C ALA A 254 -23.59 27.83 6.74
N GLY A 255 -23.32 26.95 7.69
CA GLY A 255 -24.28 26.52 8.70
C GLY A 255 -24.72 27.66 9.63
N GLU A 256 -23.78 28.45 10.15
CA GLU A 256 -24.12 29.62 10.96
C GLU A 256 -24.87 30.70 10.18
N LYS A 257 -24.54 30.85 8.89
CA LYS A 257 -25.21 31.78 7.98
C LYS A 257 -26.64 31.33 7.66
N GLU A 258 -26.84 30.05 7.35
CA GLU A 258 -28.17 29.45 7.11
C GLU A 258 -29.08 29.57 8.34
N ARG A 259 -28.51 29.51 9.55
CA ARG A 259 -29.24 29.65 10.82
C ARG A 259 -29.48 31.09 11.26
N GLY A 260 -28.97 32.10 10.54
CA GLY A 260 -29.03 33.52 10.92
C GLY A 260 -28.16 33.90 12.13
N THR A 261 -27.39 32.95 12.68
CA THR A 261 -26.55 33.18 13.87
C THR A 261 -25.31 34.02 13.57
N MET A 262 -24.87 34.06 12.31
CA MET A 262 -23.72 34.85 11.89
C MET A 262 -23.94 36.36 12.09
N GLU A 263 -25.18 36.84 11.92
CA GLU A 263 -25.56 38.25 12.10
C GLU A 263 -25.41 38.69 13.56
N THR A 264 -25.85 37.83 14.48
CA THR A 264 -25.72 38.08 15.92
C THR A 264 -24.25 38.16 16.35
N LEU A 265 -23.36 37.37 15.74
CA LEU A 265 -21.93 37.39 16.03
C LEU A 265 -21.26 38.69 15.54
N LEU A 266 -21.76 39.30 14.47
CA LEU A 266 -21.22 40.55 13.91
C LEU A 266 -21.65 41.80 14.69
N ILE A 267 -22.75 41.70 15.46
CA ILE A 267 -23.21 42.77 16.37
C ILE A 267 -22.42 42.71 17.71
N SER A 268 -21.80 41.56 18.00
CA SER A 268 -20.95 41.41 19.19
C SER A 268 -19.70 42.31 19.13
N PRO A 269 -19.08 42.68 20.26
CA PRO A 269 -17.91 43.58 20.30
C PRO A 269 -16.59 42.91 19.83
N ALA A 270 -16.67 42.00 18.86
CA ALA A 270 -15.54 41.29 18.25
C ALA A 270 -15.22 41.85 16.85
N GLU A 271 -13.94 42.02 16.54
CA GLU A 271 -13.51 42.43 15.20
C GLU A 271 -13.75 41.29 14.19
N ARG A 272 -14.03 41.61 12.92
CA ARG A 272 -14.18 40.60 11.84
C ARG A 272 -12.96 39.67 11.72
N LEU A 273 -11.75 40.21 11.93
CA LEU A 273 -10.52 39.41 11.95
C LEU A 273 -10.47 38.45 13.13
N GLU A 274 -10.96 38.86 14.30
CA GLU A 274 -11.03 38.02 15.50
C GLU A 274 -12.01 36.86 15.29
N ILE A 275 -13.14 37.10 14.60
CA ILE A 275 -14.12 36.08 14.21
C ILE A 275 -13.50 35.05 13.26
N VAL A 276 -12.87 35.51 12.17
CA VAL A 276 -12.24 34.62 11.18
C VAL A 276 -11.15 33.76 11.83
N ALA A 277 -10.29 34.37 12.64
CA ALA A 277 -9.23 33.66 13.31
C ALA A 277 -9.74 32.65 14.34
N GLY A 278 -10.84 32.97 15.05
CA GLY A 278 -11.47 32.05 15.99
C GLY A 278 -12.02 30.80 15.28
N LYS A 279 -12.72 31.00 14.16
CA LYS A 279 -13.23 29.91 13.30
C LYS A 279 -12.08 29.10 12.72
N PHE A 280 -11.05 29.77 12.21
CA PHE A 280 -9.85 29.12 11.67
C PHE A 280 -9.15 28.25 12.72
N LEU A 281 -8.93 28.78 13.92
CA LEU A 281 -8.27 28.04 14.99
C LEU A 281 -9.09 26.82 15.42
N ALA A 282 -10.41 26.94 15.51
CA ALA A 282 -11.30 25.81 15.84
C ALA A 282 -11.25 24.72 14.77
N THR A 283 -11.42 25.07 13.50
CA THR A 283 -11.35 24.12 12.37
C THR A 283 -9.97 23.48 12.25
N CYS A 284 -8.90 24.26 12.40
CA CYS A 284 -7.53 23.77 12.36
C CYS A 284 -7.26 22.79 13.51
N LEU A 285 -7.70 23.10 14.74
CA LEU A 285 -7.51 22.21 15.88
C LEU A 285 -8.31 20.91 15.68
N PHE A 286 -9.54 20.99 15.19
CA PHE A 286 -10.37 19.81 14.93
C PHE A 286 -9.75 18.91 13.85
N SER A 287 -9.27 19.50 12.76
CA SER A 287 -8.54 18.80 11.68
C SER A 287 -7.23 18.19 12.18
N TYR A 288 -6.49 18.90 13.05
CA TYR A 288 -5.27 18.38 13.64
C TYR A 288 -5.53 17.20 14.57
N VAL A 289 -6.56 17.28 15.43
CA VAL A 289 -6.96 16.14 16.28
C VAL A 289 -7.39 14.96 15.41
N SER A 290 -8.03 15.21 14.26
CA SER A 290 -8.37 14.15 13.29
C SER A 290 -7.11 13.47 12.77
N ALA A 291 -6.11 14.25 12.36
CA ALA A 291 -4.83 13.72 11.92
C ALA A 291 -4.10 12.92 13.02
N VAL A 292 -4.15 13.37 14.28
CA VAL A 292 -3.58 12.64 15.43
C VAL A 292 -4.29 11.29 15.61
N VAL A 293 -5.62 11.28 15.66
CA VAL A 293 -6.40 10.03 15.77
C VAL A 293 -6.08 9.09 14.61
N ASN A 294 -5.95 9.64 13.41
CA ASN A 294 -5.61 8.90 12.20
C ASN A 294 -4.21 8.26 12.27
N VAL A 295 -3.19 8.99 12.73
CA VAL A 295 -1.83 8.46 12.92
C VAL A 295 -1.78 7.44 14.07
N VAL A 296 -2.53 7.64 15.15
CA VAL A 296 -2.63 6.67 16.24
C VAL A 296 -3.29 5.37 15.77
N ALA A 297 -4.38 5.47 15.02
CA ALA A 297 -5.07 4.30 14.45
C ALA A 297 -4.17 3.56 13.45
N LEU A 298 -3.38 4.30 12.66
CA LEU A 298 -2.34 3.74 11.81
C LEU A 298 -1.29 2.99 12.64
N ALA A 299 -0.71 3.62 13.66
CA ALA A 299 0.30 3.00 14.52
C ALA A 299 -0.22 1.72 15.19
N ALA A 300 -1.47 1.73 15.66
CA ALA A 300 -2.12 0.55 16.23
C ALA A 300 -2.30 -0.57 15.19
N GLY A 301 -2.77 -0.24 13.98
CA GLY A 301 -2.90 -1.20 12.90
C GLY A 301 -1.56 -1.84 12.48
N MET A 302 -0.50 -1.04 12.47
CA MET A 302 0.86 -1.51 12.20
C MET A 302 1.40 -2.41 13.30
N MET A 303 1.10 -2.11 14.57
CA MET A 303 1.45 -2.96 15.70
C MET A 303 0.79 -4.34 15.55
N VAL A 304 -0.50 -4.38 15.21
CA VAL A 304 -1.20 -5.64 14.93
C VAL A 304 -0.56 -6.38 13.76
N LEU A 305 -0.26 -5.68 12.65
CA LEU A 305 0.36 -6.28 11.48
C LEU A 305 1.76 -6.87 11.77
N SER A 306 2.54 -6.22 12.64
CA SER A 306 3.87 -6.70 13.06
C SER A 306 3.83 -7.98 13.89
N LEU A 307 2.68 -8.37 14.46
CA LEU A 307 2.51 -9.68 15.10
C LEU A 307 2.45 -10.83 14.10
N PHE A 308 2.10 -10.53 12.84
CA PHE A 308 1.94 -11.52 11.78
C PHE A 308 3.10 -11.53 10.78
N LEU A 309 3.87 -10.44 10.70
CA LEU A 309 4.96 -10.27 9.76
C LEU A 309 6.27 -9.96 10.51
N PRO A 310 7.37 -10.69 10.23
CA PRO A 310 8.62 -10.59 11.00
C PRO A 310 9.39 -9.27 10.80
N ASN A 311 9.02 -8.45 9.81
CA ASN A 311 9.76 -7.24 9.45
C ASN A 311 9.08 -5.95 9.92
N THR A 312 9.87 -4.98 10.37
CA THR A 312 9.40 -3.62 10.65
C THR A 312 9.00 -2.93 9.34
N LEU A 313 7.70 -2.71 9.18
CA LEU A 313 7.13 -2.19 7.94
C LEU A 313 7.19 -0.66 7.83
N LEU A 314 7.23 0.08 8.94
CA LEU A 314 7.32 1.54 8.97
C LEU A 314 8.26 2.03 10.07
N SER A 315 8.85 3.20 9.87
CA SER A 315 9.68 3.86 10.86
C SER A 315 8.82 4.60 11.91
N VAL A 316 9.07 4.36 13.20
CA VAL A 316 8.44 5.13 14.30
C VAL A 316 8.80 6.63 14.22
N PRO A 317 10.05 7.02 13.90
CA PRO A 317 10.37 8.44 13.67
C PRO A 317 9.55 9.07 12.54
N GLY A 318 9.27 8.34 11.46
CA GLY A 318 8.45 8.82 10.36
C GLY A 318 7.01 9.13 10.78
N LEU A 319 6.43 8.32 11.65
CA LEU A 319 5.11 8.60 12.25
C LEU A 319 5.12 9.84 13.15
N MET A 320 6.22 10.11 13.85
CA MET A 320 6.34 11.35 14.64
C MET A 320 6.47 12.59 13.76
N TRP A 321 7.23 12.50 12.67
CA TRP A 321 7.29 13.59 11.69
C TRP A 321 5.96 13.82 11.00
N SER A 322 5.16 12.78 10.74
CA SER A 322 3.83 12.96 10.14
C SER A 322 2.89 13.74 11.05
N LEU A 323 2.98 13.59 12.37
CA LEU A 323 2.24 14.43 13.33
C LEU A 323 2.69 15.89 13.28
N LEU A 324 3.99 16.16 13.10
CA LEU A 324 4.47 17.53 12.98
C LEU A 324 3.97 18.19 11.68
N PHE A 325 4.08 17.47 10.56
CA PHE A 325 3.62 17.95 9.25
C PHE A 325 2.09 17.96 9.09
N ALA A 326 1.36 17.26 9.96
CA ALA A 326 -0.09 17.39 10.04
C ALA A 326 -0.53 18.79 10.47
N VAL A 327 0.29 19.56 11.20
CA VAL A 327 -0.03 20.93 11.62
C VAL A 327 -0.22 21.87 10.41
N PRO A 328 0.78 22.09 9.53
CA PRO A 328 0.59 22.96 8.37
C PRO A 328 -0.45 22.41 7.40
N LEU A 329 -0.61 21.08 7.32
CA LEU A 329 -1.64 20.47 6.48
C LEU A 329 -3.07 20.77 6.99
N ALA A 330 -3.29 20.66 8.31
CA ALA A 330 -4.54 21.05 8.95
C ALA A 330 -4.83 22.54 8.77
N MET A 331 -3.81 23.39 8.87
CA MET A 331 -3.92 24.83 8.58
C MET A 331 -4.33 25.09 7.12
N LEU A 332 -3.72 24.38 6.16
CA LEU A 332 -4.05 24.53 4.74
C LEU A 332 -5.51 24.20 4.48
N PHE A 333 -5.96 23.01 4.90
CA PHE A 333 -7.33 22.59 4.68
C PHE A 333 -8.33 23.45 5.46
N ALA A 334 -8.03 23.85 6.70
CA ALA A 334 -8.88 24.77 7.45
C ALA A 334 -9.03 26.13 6.75
N ALA A 335 -7.94 26.69 6.23
CA ALA A 335 -7.96 27.97 5.53
C ALA A 335 -8.80 27.90 4.23
N VAL A 336 -8.54 26.89 3.40
CA VAL A 336 -9.27 26.71 2.13
C VAL A 336 -10.74 26.41 2.38
N SER A 337 -11.05 25.51 3.31
CA SER A 337 -12.44 25.12 3.60
C SER A 337 -13.25 26.26 4.22
N ILE A 338 -12.67 27.08 5.12
CA ILE A 338 -13.35 28.28 5.63
C ILE A 338 -13.59 29.29 4.52
N SER A 339 -12.61 29.49 3.63
CA SER A 339 -12.78 30.43 2.52
C SER A 339 -13.93 29.99 1.61
N LEU A 340 -13.94 28.72 1.18
CA LEU A 340 -15.01 28.17 0.35
C LEU A 340 -16.36 28.15 1.08
N GLY A 341 -16.37 27.79 2.35
CA GLY A 341 -17.57 27.74 3.18
C GLY A 341 -18.18 29.12 3.44
N THR A 342 -17.37 30.19 3.49
CA THR A 342 -17.87 31.57 3.69
C THR A 342 -18.57 32.08 2.43
N TYR A 343 -18.14 31.62 1.26
CA TYR A 343 -18.77 32.00 -0.01
C TYR A 343 -20.16 31.38 -0.20
N ALA A 344 -20.42 30.22 0.41
CA ALA A 344 -21.68 29.50 0.31
C ALA A 344 -22.86 30.25 0.98
N ARG A 345 -24.07 30.02 0.47
CA ARG A 345 -25.30 30.53 1.09
C ARG A 345 -25.94 29.52 2.04
N SER A 346 -25.77 28.23 1.76
CA SER A 346 -26.31 27.13 2.58
C SER A 346 -25.25 26.06 2.82
N THR A 347 -25.49 25.22 3.83
CA THR A 347 -24.68 24.02 4.11
C THR A 347 -24.57 23.11 2.88
N LYS A 348 -25.66 22.96 2.11
CA LYS A 348 -25.69 22.18 0.86
C LYS A 348 -24.80 22.78 -0.22
N GLU A 349 -24.88 24.10 -0.44
CA GLU A 349 -23.98 24.79 -1.39
C GLU A 349 -22.51 24.70 -0.95
N GLY A 350 -22.25 24.81 0.35
CA GLY A 350 -20.91 24.66 0.92
C GLY A 350 -20.30 23.29 0.61
N GLN A 351 -21.10 22.22 0.70
CA GLN A 351 -20.65 20.88 0.31
C GLN A 351 -20.30 20.79 -1.18
N TYR A 352 -21.06 21.43 -2.07
CA TYR A 352 -20.75 21.44 -3.50
C TYR A 352 -19.47 22.23 -3.82
N TYR A 353 -19.20 23.34 -3.13
CA TYR A 353 -17.96 24.10 -3.32
C TYR A 353 -16.69 23.37 -2.86
N LEU A 354 -16.84 22.29 -2.12
CA LEU A 354 -15.74 21.47 -1.67
C LEU A 354 -15.43 20.30 -2.62
N ILE A 355 -16.31 19.98 -3.56
CA ILE A 355 -16.01 18.99 -4.62
C ILE A 355 -14.78 19.40 -5.44
N PRO A 356 -14.62 20.67 -5.90
CA PRO A 356 -13.39 21.13 -6.55
C PRO A 356 -12.14 20.95 -5.69
N LEU A 357 -12.25 21.14 -4.38
CA LEU A 357 -11.12 20.93 -3.46
C LEU A 357 -10.68 19.45 -3.48
N PHE A 358 -11.62 18.51 -3.47
CA PHE A 358 -11.31 17.09 -3.67
C PHE A 358 -10.74 16.82 -5.06
N MET A 359 -11.32 17.41 -6.10
CA MET A 359 -10.88 17.23 -7.49
C MET A 359 -9.45 17.71 -7.73
N VAL A 360 -8.97 18.71 -6.98
CA VAL A 360 -7.57 19.17 -7.03
C VAL A 360 -6.69 18.33 -6.09
N THR A 361 -7.15 18.05 -4.88
CA THR A 361 -6.33 17.40 -3.85
C THR A 361 -6.06 15.93 -4.16
N MET A 362 -7.08 15.20 -4.63
CA MET A 362 -6.97 13.78 -4.93
C MET A 362 -5.90 13.49 -6.00
N PRO A 363 -5.92 14.09 -7.21
CA PRO A 363 -4.90 13.83 -8.21
C PRO A 363 -3.49 14.22 -7.77
N LEU A 364 -3.33 15.30 -7.01
CA LEU A 364 -2.01 15.71 -6.48
C LEU A 364 -1.45 14.71 -5.47
N ALA A 365 -2.32 14.11 -4.65
CA ALA A 365 -1.94 13.07 -3.70
C ALA A 365 -1.66 11.74 -4.43
N PHE A 366 -2.49 11.37 -5.41
CA PHE A 366 -2.27 10.19 -6.27
C PHE A 366 -1.00 10.28 -7.09
N TYR A 367 -0.67 11.48 -7.59
CA TYR A 367 0.55 11.71 -8.35
C TYR A 367 1.80 11.31 -7.55
N ALA A 368 1.80 11.52 -6.23
CA ALA A 368 2.89 11.10 -5.35
C ALA A 368 2.98 9.57 -5.18
N MET A 369 1.93 8.81 -5.51
CA MET A 369 1.94 7.34 -5.42
C MET A 369 2.46 6.67 -6.71
N THR A 370 2.57 7.42 -7.80
CA THR A 370 3.03 6.90 -9.09
C THR A 370 4.44 6.33 -8.97
N PRO A 371 4.72 5.11 -9.48
CA PRO A 371 6.06 4.55 -9.49
C PRO A 371 7.08 5.46 -10.18
N GLY A 372 8.29 5.56 -9.62
CA GLY A 372 9.36 6.42 -10.16
C GLY A 372 9.30 7.88 -9.72
N MET A 373 8.24 8.30 -9.03
CA MET A 373 8.17 9.65 -8.45
C MET A 373 9.11 9.79 -7.28
N MET A 374 10.07 10.70 -7.42
CA MET A 374 11.06 11.01 -6.38
C MET A 374 10.84 12.40 -5.81
N LEU A 375 11.31 12.58 -4.58
CA LEU A 375 11.36 13.89 -3.92
C LEU A 375 12.45 14.74 -4.57
N THR A 376 12.06 15.54 -5.55
CA THR A 376 12.92 16.51 -6.24
C THR A 376 12.55 17.93 -5.85
N TRP A 377 13.39 18.91 -6.21
CA TRP A 377 13.11 20.32 -5.92
C TRP A 377 11.78 20.79 -6.53
N SER A 378 11.47 20.38 -7.76
CA SER A 378 10.21 20.68 -8.43
C SER A 378 8.99 20.06 -7.72
N ASN A 379 9.10 18.79 -7.33
CA ASN A 379 7.98 18.08 -6.70
C ASN A 379 7.76 18.55 -5.25
N SER A 380 8.82 18.97 -4.57
CA SER A 380 8.77 19.48 -3.20
C SER A 380 8.02 20.82 -3.07
N LEU A 381 7.97 21.61 -4.14
CA LEU A 381 7.27 22.90 -4.17
C LEU A 381 5.76 22.78 -4.40
N ILE A 382 5.26 21.59 -4.76
CA ILE A 382 3.82 21.36 -4.93
C ILE A 382 3.25 21.03 -3.54
N PRO A 383 2.29 21.79 -2.98
CA PRO A 383 1.93 21.70 -1.56
C PRO A 383 1.54 20.29 -1.09
N ILE A 384 0.67 19.61 -1.85
CA ILE A 384 0.11 18.30 -1.50
C ILE A 384 1.04 17.15 -1.92
N THR A 385 1.61 17.23 -3.13
CA THR A 385 2.54 16.20 -3.63
C THR A 385 3.86 16.23 -2.85
N GLY A 386 4.41 17.42 -2.59
CA GLY A 386 5.67 17.61 -1.88
C GLY A 386 5.61 17.08 -0.45
N ILE A 387 4.53 17.36 0.29
CA ILE A 387 4.34 16.78 1.61
C ILE A 387 4.12 15.27 1.56
N SER A 388 3.36 14.76 0.58
CA SER A 388 3.16 13.32 0.41
C SER A 388 4.47 12.59 0.20
N LEU A 389 5.29 13.02 -0.76
CA LEU A 389 6.61 12.44 -1.04
C LEU A 389 7.58 12.56 0.13
N LEU A 390 7.53 13.69 0.86
CA LEU A 390 8.32 13.87 2.07
C LEU A 390 7.92 12.84 3.13
N LEU A 391 6.63 12.68 3.41
CA LEU A 391 6.15 11.69 4.36
C LEU A 391 6.49 10.26 3.94
N GLN A 392 6.39 9.91 2.65
CA GLN A 392 6.82 8.61 2.14
C GLN A 392 8.30 8.33 2.46
N SER A 393 9.17 9.31 2.20
CA SER A 393 10.61 9.18 2.48
C SER A 393 10.92 9.05 3.98
N LEU A 394 10.14 9.71 4.84
CA LEU A 394 10.30 9.67 6.29
C LEU A 394 9.76 8.38 6.91
N MET A 395 8.66 7.85 6.35
CA MET A 395 7.98 6.65 6.84
C MET A 395 8.64 5.35 6.37
N SER A 396 9.45 5.41 5.31
CA SER A 396 10.24 4.26 4.84
C SER A 396 11.21 3.77 5.94
N PRO A 397 11.26 2.46 6.24
CA PRO A 397 12.23 1.89 7.18
C PRO A 397 13.65 1.81 6.61
N VAL A 398 13.81 1.95 5.29
CA VAL A 398 15.09 1.77 4.61
C VAL A 398 16.00 2.96 4.96
N PRO A 399 17.26 2.73 5.39
CA PRO A 399 18.19 3.80 5.77
C PRO A 399 18.66 4.58 4.54
N GLY A 400 17.86 5.54 4.10
CA GLY A 400 18.27 6.61 3.21
C GLY A 400 18.82 7.81 4.00
N PRO A 401 19.62 8.70 3.39
CA PRO A 401 19.98 9.97 4.02
C PRO A 401 18.70 10.77 4.29
N MET A 402 18.57 11.26 5.52
CA MET A 402 17.43 12.07 5.93
C MET A 402 17.28 13.30 5.01
N PRO A 403 16.10 13.56 4.42
CA PRO A 403 15.89 14.55 3.37
C PRO A 403 15.79 16.00 3.91
N TRP A 404 16.74 16.44 4.72
CA TRP A 404 16.75 17.76 5.35
C TRP A 404 16.60 18.92 4.34
N GLY A 405 17.21 18.79 3.17
CA GLY A 405 17.17 19.80 2.11
C GLY A 405 15.76 20.08 1.56
N PHE A 406 14.81 19.15 1.73
CA PHE A 406 13.45 19.28 1.20
C PHE A 406 12.44 19.81 2.24
N PHE A 407 12.82 19.93 3.52
CA PHE A 407 11.94 20.48 4.54
C PHE A 407 11.58 21.94 4.27
N VAL A 408 12.57 22.75 3.88
CA VAL A 408 12.39 24.17 3.56
C VAL A 408 11.43 24.40 2.38
N PRO A 409 11.63 23.80 1.18
CA PRO A 409 10.72 24.04 0.06
C PRO A 409 9.30 23.53 0.33
N VAL A 410 9.13 22.40 1.01
CA VAL A 410 7.81 21.85 1.36
C VAL A 410 7.08 22.77 2.34
N THR A 411 7.74 23.18 3.43
CA THR A 411 7.14 24.09 4.42
C THR A 411 6.86 25.46 3.82
N LEU A 412 7.75 25.98 2.97
CA LEU A 412 7.54 27.25 2.27
C LEU A 412 6.32 27.18 1.33
N SER A 413 6.19 26.12 0.54
CA SER A 413 5.06 25.91 -0.35
C SER A 413 3.72 25.85 0.41
N LEU A 414 3.69 25.11 1.52
CA LEU A 414 2.53 25.06 2.41
C LEU A 414 2.24 26.44 3.01
N ALA A 415 3.26 27.13 3.53
CA ALA A 415 3.11 28.45 4.14
C ALA A 415 2.54 29.49 3.16
N VAL A 416 3.03 29.51 1.90
CA VAL A 416 2.50 30.38 0.84
C VAL A 416 1.04 30.03 0.55
N SER A 417 0.71 28.75 0.42
CA SER A 417 -0.66 28.30 0.13
C SER A 417 -1.65 28.62 1.26
N ILE A 418 -1.21 28.46 2.51
CA ILE A 418 -1.97 28.85 3.71
C ILE A 418 -2.18 30.36 3.74
N ALA A 419 -1.12 31.15 3.52
CA ALA A 419 -1.19 32.60 3.53
C ALA A 419 -2.16 33.14 2.46
N LEU A 420 -2.09 32.61 1.23
CA LEU A 420 -3.00 32.98 0.15
C LEU A 420 -4.46 32.64 0.47
N SER A 421 -4.68 31.46 1.06
CA SER A 421 -6.02 30.97 1.40
C SER A 421 -6.64 31.76 2.57
N LEU A 422 -5.84 32.07 3.60
CA LEU A 422 -6.26 32.95 4.71
C LEU A 422 -6.51 34.38 4.25
N PHE A 423 -5.66 34.91 3.37
CA PHE A 423 -5.89 36.22 2.77
C PHE A 423 -7.22 36.28 2.02
N TRP A 424 -7.54 35.23 1.26
CA TRP A 424 -8.81 35.10 0.56
C TRP A 424 -10.01 35.04 1.52
N ALA A 425 -9.92 34.22 2.58
CA ALA A 425 -10.96 34.11 3.61
C ALA A 425 -11.21 35.44 4.32
N VAL A 426 -10.15 36.14 4.74
CA VAL A 426 -10.24 37.46 5.40
C VAL A 426 -10.89 38.49 4.49
N ARG A 427 -10.50 38.53 3.21
CA ARG A 427 -11.10 39.45 2.23
C ARG A 427 -12.59 39.18 2.07
N GLN A 428 -13.00 37.92 2.10
CA GLN A 428 -14.39 37.51 1.94
C GLN A 428 -15.27 37.90 3.13
N PHE A 429 -14.77 37.74 4.37
CA PHE A 429 -15.48 38.18 5.58
C PHE A 429 -15.65 39.70 5.71
N ARG A 430 -14.81 40.48 5.02
CA ARG A 430 -14.94 41.94 4.94
C ARG A 430 -15.97 42.39 3.91
N GLN A 431 -16.36 41.53 2.97
CA GLN A 431 -17.34 41.84 1.95
C GLN A 431 -18.76 41.52 2.43
N GLU A 432 -19.54 42.56 2.70
CA GLU A 432 -20.93 42.41 3.17
C GLU A 432 -21.82 41.70 2.15
N SER A 433 -21.57 41.90 0.85
CA SER A 433 -22.31 41.20 -0.23
C SER A 433 -22.10 39.68 -0.24
N VAL A 434 -21.00 39.19 0.32
CA VAL A 434 -20.76 37.75 0.45
C VAL A 434 -21.36 37.22 1.76
N LEU A 435 -21.25 38.01 2.83
CA LEU A 435 -21.77 37.65 4.15
C LEU A 435 -23.31 37.63 4.17
N PHE A 436 -23.94 38.69 3.66
CA PHE A 436 -25.38 38.92 3.59
C PHE A 436 -25.89 38.67 2.18
N ARG A 437 -25.40 37.61 1.54
CA ARG A 437 -25.92 37.17 0.25
C ARG A 437 -27.33 36.61 0.48
N GLU A 438 -28.30 37.51 0.64
CA GLU A 438 -29.70 37.19 0.79
C GLU A 438 -30.13 36.33 -0.40
N ALA A 439 -31.10 35.47 -0.14
CA ALA A 439 -31.89 34.86 -1.19
C ALA A 439 -32.66 35.98 -1.91
N GLU A 440 -32.01 36.77 -2.75
CA GLU A 440 -32.65 37.26 -3.96
C GLU A 440 -33.01 35.99 -4.74
N GLN A 441 -34.15 35.41 -4.40
CA GLN A 441 -34.95 34.68 -5.36
C GLN A 441 -35.12 35.67 -6.50
N PHE A 442 -34.38 35.46 -7.58
CA PHE A 442 -34.57 36.20 -8.80
C PHE A 442 -36.01 35.90 -9.26
N ASN A 443 -36.94 36.74 -8.82
CA ASN A 443 -38.35 36.52 -9.03
C ASN A 443 -38.65 37.13 -10.40
N LEU A 444 -38.48 36.30 -11.44
CA LEU A 444 -38.62 36.70 -12.85
C LEU A 444 -39.93 37.47 -13.09
N PHE A 445 -40.99 37.11 -12.36
CA PHE A 445 -42.29 37.79 -12.37
C PHE A 445 -42.26 39.21 -11.78
N ALA A 446 -41.48 39.47 -10.71
CA ALA A 446 -41.33 40.81 -10.16
C ALA A 446 -40.56 41.72 -11.13
N TRP A 447 -39.52 41.19 -11.78
CA TRP A 447 -38.75 41.90 -12.80
C TRP A 447 -39.58 42.22 -14.06
N ILE A 448 -40.38 41.27 -14.54
CA ILE A 448 -41.30 41.48 -15.68
C ILE A 448 -42.40 42.50 -15.33
N ARG A 449 -42.97 42.44 -14.12
CA ARG A 449 -44.02 43.35 -13.67
C ARG A 449 -43.53 44.79 -13.56
N GLN A 450 -42.29 44.99 -13.10
CA GLN A 450 -41.66 46.31 -13.02
C GLN A 450 -41.43 46.91 -14.41
N LYS A 451 -40.96 46.11 -15.38
CA LYS A 451 -40.81 46.56 -16.79
C LYS A 451 -42.12 46.87 -17.52
N LEU A 452 -43.24 46.28 -17.09
CA LEU A 452 -44.56 46.54 -17.64
C LEU A 452 -45.26 47.76 -17.02
N GLN A 453 -44.81 48.22 -15.85
CA GLN A 453 -45.34 49.43 -15.18
C GLN A 453 -44.58 50.71 -15.56
N ASP A 454 -43.35 50.59 -16.07
CA ASP A 454 -42.53 51.70 -16.60
C ASP A 454 -42.76 51.97 -18.11
N ARG A 455 -43.83 51.42 -18.69
CA ARG A 455 -44.35 51.75 -20.03
C ARG A 455 -45.77 52.25 -19.90
#